data_AF-A0A661URG7-F1
#
_entry.id   AF-A0A661URG7-F1
#
_cell.length_a   1.000
_cell.length_b   1.000
_cell.length_c   1.000
_cell.angle_alpha   90.00
_cell.angle_beta   90.00
_cell.angle_gamma   90.00
#
_symmetry.space_group_name_H-M   'P 1'
#
loop_
_entity.id
_entity.type
_entity.pdbx_description
1 polymer ?
#
loop_
_entity_poly.entity_id
_entity_poly.type
_entity_poly.pdbx_seq_one_letter_code
_entity_poly.pdbx_strand_id
1 'polypeptide(L)'
;ILTVFVPDMINPLAEFVSAPQNGIFIYTRALFGMVLTAIVGVTITLLTKEAPDHNEKINGLTIDTLDYAMEQYKGGKPNHVKGEKIRRLPVFIDESIPAGKISLSNAVMARMKANVEDLIYMEDSRWYLGGLRSDHVKAYTPHDDNDDVKMSLETFEKAMMLKDKPITLEKIF
;
A
#
# COMPACT_ATOMS: atom_id res chain seq x y z
N ILE A 1 26.57 27.22 22.44
CA ILE A 1 26.36 28.09 23.63
C ILE A 1 27.30 27.71 24.76
N LEU A 2 27.34 26.45 25.22
CA LEU A 2 28.26 25.99 26.27
C LEU A 2 29.76 26.27 25.99
N THR A 3 30.23 26.06 24.76
CA THR A 3 31.61 26.33 24.33
C THR A 3 32.00 27.82 24.30
N VAL A 4 31.04 28.73 24.50
CA VAL A 4 31.30 30.17 24.67
C VAL A 4 31.61 30.49 26.13
N PHE A 5 30.95 29.81 27.06
CA PHE A 5 31.13 30.00 28.51
C PHE A 5 32.28 29.16 29.08
N VAL A 6 32.60 28.02 28.45
CA VAL A 6 33.75 27.17 28.81
C VAL A 6 34.59 26.91 27.56
N PRO A 7 35.52 27.81 27.22
CA PRO A 7 36.31 27.71 25.98
C PRO A 7 37.18 26.45 25.91
N ASP A 8 37.68 25.94 27.03
CA ASP A 8 38.60 24.80 27.09
C ASP A 8 38.00 23.48 26.61
N MET A 9 36.67 23.40 26.50
CA MET A 9 35.98 22.20 26.00
C MET A 9 36.36 21.84 24.56
N ILE A 10 36.87 22.79 23.76
CA ILE A 10 37.27 22.55 22.37
C ILE A 10 38.71 22.04 22.24
N ASN A 11 39.50 22.04 23.32
CA ASN A 11 40.92 21.69 23.31
C ASN A 11 41.23 20.34 22.62
N PRO A 12 40.43 19.26 22.82
CA PRO A 12 40.66 17.99 22.14
C PRO A 12 40.63 18.06 20.60
N LEU A 13 39.96 19.07 20.03
CA LEU A 13 39.92 19.30 18.58
C LEU A 13 40.78 20.49 18.14
N ALA A 14 41.03 21.45 19.04
CA ALA A 14 41.83 22.64 18.75
C ALA A 14 43.33 22.36 18.70
N GLU A 15 43.81 21.31 19.38
CA GLU A 15 45.22 20.91 19.36
C GLU A 15 45.72 20.50 17.96
N PHE A 16 44.82 20.01 17.11
CA PHE A 16 45.13 19.58 15.75
C PHE A 16 45.04 20.69 14.69
N VAL A 17 44.75 21.93 15.10
CA VAL A 17 44.59 23.09 14.21
C VAL A 17 45.55 24.20 14.61
N SER A 18 46.31 24.74 13.64
CA SER A 18 47.19 25.88 13.88
C SER A 18 46.39 27.06 14.45
N ALA A 19 46.96 27.73 15.46
CA ALA A 19 46.27 28.78 16.21
C ALA A 19 45.64 29.85 15.29
N PRO A 20 44.39 30.27 15.57
CA PRO A 20 43.71 31.30 14.79
C PRO A 20 44.47 32.62 14.91
N GLN A 21 44.58 33.36 13.81
CA GLN A 21 45.29 34.65 13.77
C GLN A 21 44.83 35.67 14.84
N ASN A 22 43.62 35.50 15.39
CA ASN A 22 43.01 36.41 16.37
C ASN A 22 42.65 35.75 17.73
N GLY A 23 43.09 34.51 18.00
CA GLY A 23 42.74 33.79 19.24
C GLY A 23 41.28 33.28 19.33
N ILE A 24 40.49 33.44 18.25
CA ILE A 24 39.08 33.03 18.19
C ILE A 24 38.93 31.78 17.31
N PHE A 25 38.69 30.64 17.95
CA PHE A 25 38.52 29.34 17.28
C PHE A 25 37.07 29.12 16.81
N ILE A 26 36.56 29.97 15.92
CA ILE A 26 35.16 29.93 15.46
C ILE A 26 34.83 28.59 14.78
N TYR A 27 35.69 28.14 13.86
CA TYR A 27 35.47 26.90 13.10
C TYR A 27 35.58 25.64 13.96
N THR A 28 36.57 25.58 14.86
CA THR A 28 36.74 24.44 15.78
C THR A 28 35.56 24.32 16.74
N ARG A 29 35.00 25.44 17.21
CA ARG A 29 33.78 25.46 18.03
C ARG A 29 32.57 24.90 17.29
N ALA A 30 32.41 25.22 16.00
CA ALA A 30 31.33 24.69 15.18
C ALA A 30 31.50 23.17 14.95
N LEU A 31 32.73 22.72 14.64
CA LEU A 31 33.05 21.31 14.46
C LEU A 31 32.79 20.49 15.74
N PHE A 32 33.23 20.99 16.89
CA PHE A 32 32.96 20.37 18.18
C PHE A 32 31.46 20.20 18.43
N GLY A 33 30.67 21.23 18.13
CA GLY A 33 29.21 21.17 18.23
C GLY A 33 28.62 20.06 17.35
N MET A 34 29.01 19.99 16.07
CA MET A 34 28.53 18.97 15.13
C MET A 34 28.89 17.56 15.59
N VAL A 35 30.15 17.33 16.00
CA VAL A 35 30.62 16.03 16.50
C VAL A 35 29.85 15.62 17.74
N LEU A 36 29.66 16.53 18.71
CA LEU A 36 28.92 16.24 19.93
C LEU A 36 27.46 15.89 19.64
N THR A 37 26.79 16.64 18.77
CA THR A 37 25.41 16.32 18.37
C THR A 37 25.30 15.01 17.60
N ALA A 38 26.30 14.68 16.76
CA ALA A 38 26.34 13.41 16.04
C ALA A 38 26.54 12.22 17.00
N ILE A 39 27.45 12.34 17.97
CA ILE A 39 27.68 11.32 19.01
C ILE A 39 26.41 11.11 19.83
N VAL A 40 25.77 12.19 20.29
CA VAL A 40 24.53 12.11 21.06
C VAL A 40 23.43 11.47 20.22
N GLY A 41 23.28 11.86 18.95
CA GLY A 41 22.30 11.27 18.03
C GLY A 41 22.51 9.77 17.85
N VAL A 42 23.72 9.34 17.48
CA VAL A 42 24.06 7.91 17.31
C VAL A 42 23.86 7.14 18.61
N THR A 43 24.27 7.70 19.74
CA THR A 43 24.12 7.06 21.05
C THR A 43 22.65 6.86 21.40
N ILE A 44 21.81 7.88 21.22
CA ILE A 44 20.36 7.79 21.44
C ILE A 44 19.75 6.77 20.49
N THR A 45 20.10 6.78 19.20
CA THR A 45 19.57 5.83 18.22
C THR A 45 19.92 4.39 18.58
N LEU A 46 21.15 4.11 19.02
CA LEU A 46 21.58 2.75 19.39
C LEU A 46 21.01 2.28 20.74
N LEU A 47 20.79 3.19 21.69
CA LEU A 47 20.24 2.87 23.01
C LEU A 47 18.71 2.83 23.02
N THR A 48 18.06 3.52 22.09
CA THR A 48 16.61 3.47 21.92
C THR A 48 16.25 2.13 21.30
N LYS A 49 15.91 1.15 22.15
CA LYS A 49 15.37 -0.13 21.67
C LYS A 49 14.00 0.10 21.04
N GLU A 50 13.79 -0.53 19.89
CA GLU A 50 12.49 -0.59 19.25
C GLU A 50 11.45 -1.20 20.21
N ALA A 51 10.20 -0.74 20.13
CA ALA A 51 9.11 -1.31 20.90
C ALA A 51 8.98 -2.81 20.57
N PRO A 52 8.59 -3.67 21.53
CA PRO A 52 8.54 -5.13 21.33
C PRO A 52 7.66 -5.58 20.15
N ASP A 53 6.74 -4.74 19.67
CA ASP A 53 5.85 -5.03 18.54
C ASP A 53 6.22 -4.27 17.25
N HIS A 54 7.44 -3.76 17.11
CA HIS A 54 7.81 -2.88 16.00
C HIS A 54 7.58 -3.52 14.62
N ASN A 55 7.97 -4.78 14.45
CA ASN A 55 7.80 -5.51 13.20
C ASN A 55 6.32 -5.76 12.87
N GLU A 56 5.49 -6.15 13.84
CA GLU A 56 4.05 -6.36 13.60
C GLU A 56 3.32 -5.06 13.23
N LYS A 57 3.73 -3.93 13.82
CA LYS A 57 3.12 -2.62 13.55
C LYS A 57 3.54 -2.01 12.22
N ILE A 58 4.66 -2.46 11.65
CA ILE A 58 5.21 -1.93 10.39
C ILE A 58 4.88 -2.82 9.20
N ASN A 59 4.61 -4.10 9.42
CA ASN A 59 4.20 -5.00 8.36
C ASN A 59 2.97 -4.47 7.62
N GLY A 60 3.12 -4.27 6.32
CA GLY A 60 2.11 -3.71 5.43
C GLY A 60 2.19 -2.19 5.25
N LEU A 61 3.09 -1.49 5.96
CA LEU A 61 3.30 -0.04 5.83
C LEU A 61 4.49 0.31 4.93
N THR A 62 5.32 -0.67 4.57
CA THR A 62 6.50 -0.47 3.72
C THR A 62 6.37 -1.23 2.41
N ILE A 63 7.11 -0.79 1.38
CA ILE A 63 7.14 -1.47 0.07
C ILE A 63 7.60 -2.93 0.21
N ASP A 64 8.53 -3.19 1.12
CA ASP A 64 9.08 -4.53 1.39
C ASP A 64 8.03 -5.50 1.97
N THR A 65 6.99 -4.97 2.61
CA THR A 65 5.91 -5.74 3.23
C THR A 65 4.57 -5.54 2.52
N LEU A 66 4.58 -5.08 1.26
CA LEU A 66 3.37 -4.80 0.50
C LEU A 66 2.53 -6.07 0.27
N ASP A 67 3.17 -7.22 0.02
CA ASP A 67 2.47 -8.50 -0.15
C ASP A 67 1.69 -8.90 1.10
N TYR A 68 2.22 -8.58 2.28
CA TYR A 68 1.51 -8.78 3.54
C TYR A 68 0.28 -7.88 3.64
N ALA A 69 0.39 -6.59 3.28
CA ALA A 69 -0.77 -5.69 3.23
C ALA A 69 -1.83 -6.18 2.25
N MET A 70 -1.42 -6.65 1.07
CA MET A 70 -2.33 -7.18 0.05
C MET A 70 -3.03 -8.46 0.53
N GLU A 71 -2.30 -9.35 1.21
CA GLU A 71 -2.86 -10.57 1.78
C GLU A 71 -3.90 -10.26 2.88
N GLN A 72 -3.60 -9.31 3.78
CA GLN A 72 -4.55 -8.88 4.80
C GLN A 72 -5.79 -8.20 4.21
N TYR A 73 -5.61 -7.35 3.19
CA TYR A 73 -6.72 -6.66 2.51
C TYR A 73 -7.64 -7.63 1.75
N LYS A 74 -7.05 -8.59 1.05
CA LYS A 74 -7.78 -9.60 0.25
C LYS A 74 -8.38 -10.72 1.13
N GLY A 75 -7.72 -11.02 2.25
CA GLY A 75 -8.01 -12.18 3.11
C GLY A 75 -7.41 -13.49 2.56
N GLY A 76 -6.35 -13.41 1.77
CA GLY A 76 -5.69 -14.55 1.12
C GLY A 76 -4.55 -14.10 0.20
N LYS A 77 -3.76 -15.04 -0.31
CA LYS A 77 -2.53 -14.72 -1.06
C LYS A 77 -2.82 -13.85 -2.29
N PRO A 78 -2.00 -12.81 -2.55
CA PRO A 78 -2.09 -12.03 -3.77
C PRO A 78 -1.79 -12.90 -5.00
N ASN A 79 -2.56 -12.69 -6.05
CA ASN A 79 -2.38 -13.22 -7.40
C ASN A 79 -1.80 -12.16 -8.35
N HIS A 80 -0.47 -12.00 -8.35
CA HIS A 80 0.26 -11.02 -9.16
C HIS A 80 0.24 -11.26 -10.68
N VAL A 81 -0.35 -12.36 -11.16
CA VAL A 81 -0.39 -12.65 -12.60
C VAL A 81 -1.25 -11.59 -13.30
N LYS A 82 -0.68 -10.80 -14.20
CA LYS A 82 -1.41 -9.74 -14.87
C LYS A 82 -2.56 -10.30 -15.73
N GLY A 83 -3.77 -9.84 -15.45
CA GLY A 83 -4.99 -10.15 -16.20
C GLY A 83 -5.37 -9.08 -17.22
N GLU A 84 -6.33 -9.40 -18.08
CA GLU A 84 -7.00 -8.44 -18.96
C GLU A 84 -8.14 -7.72 -18.21
N LYS A 85 -8.31 -6.41 -18.46
CA LYS A 85 -9.51 -5.65 -18.07
C LYS A 85 -10.62 -5.89 -19.08
N ILE A 86 -11.68 -6.58 -18.68
CA ILE A 86 -12.77 -6.97 -19.58
C ILE A 86 -13.92 -5.98 -19.47
N ARG A 87 -14.31 -5.42 -20.61
CA ARG A 87 -15.33 -4.36 -20.69
C ARG A 87 -16.62 -4.89 -21.29
N ARG A 88 -17.72 -4.20 -20.95
CA ARG A 88 -19.04 -4.38 -21.55
C ARG A 88 -19.67 -5.75 -21.32
N LEU A 89 -19.49 -6.32 -20.13
CA LEU A 89 -20.14 -7.58 -19.76
C LEU A 89 -21.61 -7.34 -19.35
N PRO A 90 -22.56 -8.15 -19.84
CA PRO A 90 -23.94 -8.15 -19.36
C PRO A 90 -24.03 -8.72 -17.94
N VAL A 91 -25.01 -8.24 -17.18
CA VAL A 91 -25.25 -8.67 -15.79
C VAL A 91 -26.56 -9.42 -15.69
N PHE A 92 -26.54 -10.55 -14.98
CA PHE A 92 -27.72 -11.34 -14.62
C PHE A 92 -27.82 -11.45 -13.11
N ILE A 93 -29.03 -11.30 -12.60
CA ILE A 93 -29.31 -11.45 -11.18
C ILE A 93 -29.57 -12.92 -10.88
N ASP A 94 -28.78 -13.48 -9.98
CA ASP A 94 -28.86 -14.86 -9.52
C ASP A 94 -28.65 -14.90 -8.00
N GLU A 95 -29.74 -15.15 -7.27
CA GLU A 95 -29.75 -15.20 -5.79
C GLU A 95 -29.05 -16.43 -5.22
N SER A 96 -28.63 -17.39 -6.05
CA SER A 96 -27.76 -18.48 -5.60
C SER A 96 -26.33 -18.02 -5.29
N ILE A 97 -25.93 -16.86 -5.83
CA ILE A 97 -24.61 -16.29 -5.62
C ILE A 97 -24.59 -15.50 -4.30
N PRO A 98 -23.64 -15.79 -3.37
CA PRO A 98 -23.52 -15.03 -2.13
C PRO A 98 -23.28 -13.53 -2.36
N ALA A 99 -23.82 -12.70 -1.49
CA ALA A 99 -23.58 -11.25 -1.53
C ALA A 99 -22.08 -10.91 -1.45
N GLY A 100 -21.66 -9.91 -2.24
CA GLY A 100 -20.26 -9.51 -2.37
C GLY A 100 -19.42 -10.44 -3.25
N LYS A 101 -20.03 -11.42 -3.91
CA LYS A 101 -19.37 -12.31 -4.86
C LYS A 101 -20.02 -12.27 -6.24
N ILE A 102 -19.24 -12.60 -7.27
CA ILE A 102 -19.70 -12.67 -8.66
C ILE A 102 -19.24 -13.98 -9.29
N SER A 103 -20.11 -14.63 -10.08
CA SER A 103 -19.74 -15.77 -10.91
C SER A 103 -19.50 -15.30 -12.35
N LEU A 104 -18.40 -15.78 -12.92
CA LEU A 104 -17.91 -15.41 -14.25
C LEU A 104 -17.77 -16.67 -15.12
N SER A 105 -17.87 -16.51 -16.42
CA SER A 105 -17.60 -17.61 -17.35
C SER A 105 -16.15 -18.09 -17.20
N ASN A 106 -15.90 -19.37 -17.48
CA ASN A 106 -14.55 -19.92 -17.51
C ASN A 106 -13.62 -19.16 -18.48
N ALA A 107 -14.16 -18.66 -19.59
CA ALA A 107 -13.41 -17.85 -20.56
C ALA A 107 -13.01 -16.47 -19.99
N VAL A 108 -13.93 -15.79 -19.30
CA VAL A 108 -13.69 -14.50 -18.64
C VAL A 108 -12.65 -14.65 -17.52
N MET A 109 -12.76 -15.68 -16.67
CA MET A 109 -11.79 -15.98 -15.61
C MET A 109 -10.38 -16.21 -16.18
N ALA A 110 -10.27 -16.98 -17.26
CA ALA A 110 -8.99 -17.29 -17.89
C ALA A 110 -8.29 -16.06 -18.50
N ARG A 111 -9.07 -15.14 -19.08
CA ARG A 111 -8.58 -13.85 -19.63
C ARG A 111 -8.16 -12.88 -18.53
N MET A 112 -8.95 -12.79 -17.45
CA MET A 112 -8.61 -11.99 -16.27
C MET A 112 -7.49 -12.60 -15.42
N LYS A 113 -7.07 -13.83 -15.70
CA LYS A 113 -6.13 -14.60 -14.87
C LYS A 113 -6.59 -14.61 -13.41
N ALA A 114 -7.90 -14.70 -13.21
CA ALA A 114 -8.55 -14.69 -11.92
C ALA A 114 -8.81 -16.12 -11.44
N ASN A 115 -8.62 -16.33 -10.14
CA ASN A 115 -8.94 -17.55 -9.43
C ASN A 115 -10.13 -17.29 -8.49
N VAL A 116 -10.75 -18.36 -8.00
CA VAL A 116 -11.80 -18.26 -6.98
C VAL A 116 -11.24 -17.54 -5.75
N GLU A 117 -12.05 -16.66 -5.15
CA GLU A 117 -11.70 -15.72 -4.06
C GLU A 117 -10.75 -14.57 -4.44
N ASP A 118 -10.36 -14.42 -5.71
CA ASP A 118 -9.64 -13.21 -6.14
C ASP A 118 -10.54 -11.97 -6.04
N LEU A 119 -9.92 -10.85 -5.69
CA LEU A 119 -10.60 -9.57 -5.60
C LEU A 119 -10.77 -8.98 -7.00
N ILE A 120 -11.97 -8.54 -7.31
CA ILE A 120 -12.34 -7.96 -8.60
C ILE A 120 -12.93 -6.58 -8.35
N TYR A 121 -12.36 -5.60 -9.03
CA TYR A 121 -12.97 -4.30 -9.17
C TYR A 121 -14.07 -4.38 -10.22
N MET A 122 -15.30 -4.13 -9.79
CA MET A 122 -16.47 -4.10 -10.65
C MET A 122 -16.92 -2.66 -10.80
N GLU A 123 -17.06 -2.18 -12.04
CA GLU A 123 -17.46 -0.81 -12.33
C GLU A 123 -18.44 -0.74 -13.50
N ASP A 124 -19.18 0.36 -13.59
CA ASP A 124 -19.94 0.67 -14.80
C ASP A 124 -19.03 0.88 -16.01
N SER A 125 -19.38 0.32 -17.18
CA SER A 125 -18.53 0.44 -18.38
C SER A 125 -18.40 1.86 -18.94
N ARG A 126 -19.27 2.80 -18.51
CA ARG A 126 -19.18 4.20 -18.92
C ARG A 126 -18.10 4.89 -18.11
N TRP A 127 -17.08 5.40 -18.80
CA TRP A 127 -15.90 6.02 -18.20
C TRP A 127 -16.19 7.13 -17.16
N TYR A 128 -17.32 7.83 -17.30
CA TYR A 128 -17.74 8.91 -16.40
C TYR A 128 -18.57 8.42 -15.19
N LEU A 129 -18.92 7.13 -15.13
CA LEU A 129 -19.66 6.51 -14.02
C LEU A 129 -18.87 5.42 -13.28
N GLY A 130 -17.76 4.92 -13.84
CA GLY A 130 -17.00 3.81 -13.26
C GLY A 130 -16.65 4.04 -11.78
N GLY A 131 -16.11 5.21 -11.43
CA GLY A 131 -15.79 5.55 -10.04
C GLY A 131 -16.99 5.82 -9.14
N LEU A 132 -18.17 6.16 -9.69
CA LEU A 132 -19.37 6.48 -8.91
C LEU A 132 -20.27 5.26 -8.68
N ARG A 133 -20.15 4.25 -9.54
CA ARG A 133 -20.97 3.03 -9.56
C ARG A 133 -20.02 1.84 -9.71
N SER A 134 -19.39 1.52 -8.59
CA SER A 134 -18.43 0.42 -8.48
C SER A 134 -18.46 -0.21 -7.10
N ASP A 135 -17.96 -1.44 -7.01
CA ASP A 135 -17.67 -2.11 -5.75
C ASP A 135 -16.50 -3.09 -5.91
N HIS A 136 -15.93 -3.48 -4.78
CA HIS A 136 -14.97 -4.56 -4.68
C HIS A 136 -15.72 -5.85 -4.35
N VAL A 137 -15.61 -6.84 -5.24
CA VAL A 137 -16.29 -8.14 -5.11
C VAL A 137 -15.29 -9.27 -5.26
N LYS A 138 -15.67 -10.48 -4.84
CA LYS A 138 -14.82 -11.67 -4.99
C LYS A 138 -15.29 -12.57 -6.12
N ALA A 139 -14.35 -13.15 -6.85
CA ALA A 139 -14.64 -14.20 -7.81
C ALA A 139 -15.19 -15.45 -7.10
N TYR A 140 -16.34 -15.94 -7.55
CA TYR A 140 -16.95 -17.17 -7.08
C TYR A 140 -16.70 -18.33 -8.05
N THR A 141 -17.36 -19.46 -7.83
CA THR A 141 -17.35 -20.62 -8.72
C THR A 141 -17.73 -20.17 -10.15
N PRO A 142 -16.88 -20.48 -11.15
CA PRO A 142 -17.16 -20.11 -12.54
C PRO A 142 -18.31 -20.93 -13.12
N HIS A 143 -18.91 -20.42 -14.18
CA HIS A 143 -19.95 -21.10 -14.96
C HIS A 143 -19.52 -21.33 -16.41
N ASP A 144 -20.23 -22.22 -17.11
CA ASP A 144 -19.94 -22.64 -18.49
C ASP A 144 -20.80 -21.95 -19.56
N ASP A 145 -21.63 -21.00 -19.16
CA ASP A 145 -22.51 -20.24 -20.06
C ASP A 145 -21.77 -19.13 -20.83
N ASN A 146 -22.52 -18.19 -21.38
CA ASN A 146 -22.00 -17.04 -22.11
C ASN A 146 -21.09 -16.16 -21.22
N ASP A 147 -20.35 -15.25 -21.87
CA ASP A 147 -19.55 -14.23 -21.18
C ASP A 147 -20.44 -13.19 -20.50
N ASP A 148 -21.06 -13.60 -19.40
CA ASP A 148 -21.90 -12.80 -18.53
C ASP A 148 -21.44 -12.83 -17.07
N VAL A 149 -22.03 -11.95 -16.27
CA VAL A 149 -21.72 -11.83 -14.84
C VAL A 149 -22.98 -12.10 -14.05
N LYS A 150 -22.92 -13.12 -13.19
CA LYS A 150 -24.02 -13.48 -12.28
C LYS A 150 -23.71 -12.99 -10.87
N MET A 151 -24.66 -12.29 -10.25
CA MET A 151 -24.53 -11.77 -8.88
C MET A 151 -25.89 -11.64 -8.21
N SER A 152 -25.91 -11.56 -6.87
CA SER A 152 -27.16 -11.29 -6.14
C SER A 152 -27.68 -9.87 -6.37
N LEU A 153 -28.98 -9.65 -6.16
CA LEU A 153 -29.57 -8.31 -6.22
C LEU A 153 -28.91 -7.37 -5.20
N GLU A 154 -28.60 -7.88 -4.01
CA GLU A 154 -27.91 -7.10 -2.96
C GLU A 154 -26.56 -6.56 -3.46
N THR A 155 -25.75 -7.39 -4.12
CA THR A 155 -24.45 -6.98 -4.68
C THR A 155 -24.62 -5.92 -5.75
N PHE A 156 -25.62 -6.11 -6.62
CA PHE A 156 -25.95 -5.18 -7.70
C PHE A 156 -26.38 -3.80 -7.17
N GLU A 157 -27.26 -3.78 -6.16
CA GLU A 157 -27.77 -2.55 -5.55
C GLU A 157 -26.71 -1.84 -4.70
N LYS A 158 -25.89 -2.59 -3.96
CA LYS A 158 -24.78 -2.04 -3.17
C LYS A 158 -23.76 -1.32 -4.03
N ALA A 159 -23.43 -1.88 -5.20
CA ALA A 159 -22.57 -1.25 -6.19
C ALA A 159 -23.29 -0.13 -6.97
N MET A 160 -24.56 0.13 -6.65
CA MET A 160 -25.47 1.05 -7.34
C MET A 160 -25.46 0.81 -8.86
N MET A 161 -25.55 -0.41 -9.34
CA MET A 161 -25.50 -0.66 -10.78
C MET A 161 -26.77 -0.20 -11.49
N LEU A 162 -26.70 0.01 -12.81
CA LEU A 162 -27.85 0.39 -13.63
C LEU A 162 -28.36 -0.81 -14.41
N LYS A 163 -29.66 -1.05 -14.34
CA LYS A 163 -30.31 -2.14 -15.07
C LYS A 163 -30.04 -2.01 -16.57
N ASP A 164 -29.78 -3.14 -17.23
CA ASP A 164 -29.52 -3.25 -18.66
C ASP A 164 -28.30 -2.43 -19.14
N LYS A 165 -27.39 -2.08 -18.22
CA LYS A 165 -26.12 -1.42 -18.53
C LYS A 165 -24.98 -2.38 -18.26
N PRO A 166 -23.99 -2.43 -19.16
CA PRO A 166 -22.94 -3.42 -19.03
C PRO A 166 -21.84 -2.93 -18.09
N ILE A 167 -21.15 -3.86 -17.45
CA ILE A 167 -20.10 -3.59 -16.47
C ILE A 167 -18.72 -3.92 -17.02
N THR A 168 -17.72 -3.36 -16.37
CA THR A 168 -16.30 -3.62 -16.61
C THR A 168 -15.71 -4.25 -15.35
N LEU A 169 -14.90 -5.28 -15.56
CA LEU A 169 -14.26 -6.03 -14.50
C LEU A 169 -12.73 -5.96 -14.65
N GLU A 170 -12.06 -5.81 -13.51
CA GLU A 170 -10.60 -5.79 -13.43
C GLU A 170 -10.16 -6.56 -12.19
N LYS A 171 -9.25 -7.53 -12.36
CA LYS A 171 -8.70 -8.28 -11.23
C LYS A 171 -7.73 -7.39 -10.46
N ILE A 172 -7.94 -7.30 -9.16
CA ILE A 172 -7.02 -6.64 -8.23
C ILE A 172 -6.14 -7.72 -7.60
N PHE A 173 -4.85 -7.66 -7.95
CA PHE A 173 -3.66 -8.34 -7.43
C PHE A 173 -3.71 -9.70 -6.70
#